data_AF-A0AAN6NM16-F1
#
_entry.id   AF-A0AAN6NM16-F1
#
_cell.length_a   1.000
_cell.length_b   1.000
_cell.length_c   1.000
_cell.angle_alpha   90.00
_cell.angle_beta   90.00
_cell.angle_gamma   90.00
#
_symmetry.space_group_name_H-M   'P 1'
#
loop_
_entity.id
_entity.type
_entity.pdbx_description
1 polymer ?
#
loop_
_entity_poly.entity_id
_entity_poly.type
_entity_poly.pdbx_seq_one_letter_code
_entity_poly.pdbx_strand_id
1 'polypeptide(L)'
;MYLCVDKTPNATLLPTGPPTSQLSTAIRTPSDTNSSQPRRPSATAVYTLQATGPLSLHKRRHPLSDFSVSLAANRNLSNSSLPFPIHPIASAVDILVAHMASASPAKTGRILAKAMIDRLGYGGEDDCITSIRCNGGEFHIEMSPFYICDSPVIESRYRKFIAAVRGKYETDTEESEAQHPEDVLDEFHAWLIAAFEPVFLEVAPDIPPSFDPAKLATGEAHPLLSEYLFPEEYRCRLEVENDKAFPIHMRDEESRFVQALNDIHPELAQELRQYVKFFDPSAVEVSFRNPEHALSDMPTRVLVELDDSGQKTLCFFKTFALGGYLSLENELEAHLRVCKSTLAYEARVTRLRGIVAVDDGRIAGLLLTYIDHRRENDGLLFEDHLLYTPIPLRQRWAKQIRETVEQLHNADIVWGDAKAENVMIDKNNDASLIDFGGGYTKGWVDEDKAGTKEGDLQGVAKIVEYLSNEEYEPYPYSDSDWDENV
;
A
#
# COMPACT_ATOMS: atom_id res chain seq x y z
N MET A 1 5.73 -7.37 -8.37
CA MET A 1 5.91 -6.18 -9.21
C MET A 1 6.36 -5.03 -8.32
N TYR A 2 7.66 -4.73 -8.25
CA TYR A 2 8.20 -3.70 -7.35
C TYR A 2 8.59 -2.46 -8.16
N LEU A 3 7.86 -1.36 -7.99
CA LEU A 3 8.25 -0.02 -8.44
C LEU A 3 8.14 0.93 -7.24
N CYS A 4 9.28 1.51 -6.86
CA CYS A 4 9.49 2.49 -5.79
C CYS A 4 8.44 2.50 -4.66
N VAL A 5 8.58 1.57 -3.70
CA VAL A 5 8.23 1.89 -2.32
C VAL A 5 9.43 2.63 -1.73
N ASP A 6 9.25 3.91 -1.39
CA ASP A 6 10.28 4.73 -0.75
C ASP A 6 10.84 4.02 0.50
N LYS A 7 12.13 3.66 0.44
CA LYS A 7 12.87 3.11 1.60
C LYS A 7 13.24 4.22 2.59
N THR A 8 12.24 4.89 3.18
CA THR A 8 12.47 5.75 4.35
C THR A 8 12.64 4.88 5.59
N PRO A 9 13.76 4.98 6.33
CA PRO A 9 13.93 4.23 7.58
C PRO A 9 12.93 4.69 8.64
N ASN A 10 12.43 3.74 9.43
CA ASN A 10 11.47 4.01 10.51
C ASN A 10 11.96 5.13 11.44
N ALA A 11 11.20 6.22 11.52
CA ALA A 11 11.40 7.28 12.48
C ALA A 11 10.98 6.79 13.88
N THR A 12 11.88 6.09 14.57
CA THR A 12 11.68 5.63 15.95
C THR A 12 11.39 6.83 16.86
N LEU A 13 10.14 6.91 17.35
CA LEU A 13 9.70 7.95 18.28
C LEU A 13 10.39 7.78 19.64
N LEU A 14 11.56 8.41 19.81
CA LEU A 14 12.23 8.50 21.10
C LEU A 14 11.46 9.46 22.04
N PRO A 15 11.04 9.01 23.23
CA PRO A 15 10.34 9.87 24.17
C PRO A 15 11.28 10.92 24.78
N THR A 16 11.05 12.19 24.48
CA THR A 16 11.84 13.31 25.02
C THR A 16 11.40 13.63 26.47
N GLY A 17 12.28 13.33 27.43
CA GLY A 17 12.14 13.77 28.81
C GLY A 17 12.42 15.28 28.98
N PRO A 18 11.85 15.95 29.99
CA PRO A 18 12.00 17.39 30.18
C PRO A 18 13.42 17.76 30.66
N PRO A 19 13.99 18.90 30.22
CA PRO A 19 15.34 19.30 30.59
C PRO A 19 15.43 19.79 32.04
N THR A 20 16.35 19.22 32.81
CA THR A 20 16.69 19.67 34.16
C THR A 20 17.55 20.93 34.13
N SER A 21 17.10 21.97 34.83
CA SER A 21 17.86 23.20 35.04
C SER A 21 19.01 23.03 36.04
N GLN A 22 20.20 23.54 35.73
CA GLN A 22 21.14 24.04 36.75
C GLN A 22 21.78 25.36 36.35
N LEU A 23 21.92 26.25 37.33
CA LEU A 23 22.55 27.57 37.20
C LEU A 23 24.06 27.50 37.46
N SER A 24 24.85 28.37 36.80
CA SER A 24 25.86 29.19 37.48
C SER A 24 26.43 30.29 36.57
N THR A 25 26.29 31.55 37.01
CA THR A 25 27.27 32.67 37.03
C THR A 25 28.50 32.68 36.07
N ALA A 26 28.97 33.79 35.46
CA ALA A 26 28.92 35.20 35.90
C ALA A 26 29.29 36.27 34.82
N ILE A 27 28.55 37.39 34.82
CA ILE A 27 29.00 38.81 34.74
C ILE A 27 29.99 39.26 33.62
N ARG A 28 29.51 40.09 32.65
CA ARG A 28 29.85 41.53 32.49
C ARG A 28 29.11 42.20 31.30
N THR A 29 28.44 43.32 31.57
CA THR A 29 28.01 44.39 30.62
C THR A 29 28.71 45.72 31.04
N PRO A 30 28.63 46.90 30.38
CA PRO A 30 27.49 47.60 29.71
C PRO A 30 27.82 47.92 28.21
N SER A 31 27.11 48.71 27.37
CA SER A 31 26.03 49.72 27.43
C SER A 31 25.46 49.93 25.98
N ASP A 32 24.38 50.66 25.62
CA ASP A 32 23.18 51.16 26.32
C ASP A 32 22.10 51.68 25.31
N THR A 33 20.81 51.72 25.70
CA THR A 33 19.67 52.50 25.10
C THR A 33 19.25 52.24 23.61
N ASN A 34 18.00 52.44 23.13
CA ASN A 34 16.73 52.90 23.72
C ASN A 34 15.47 52.44 22.90
N SER A 35 14.29 52.37 23.56
CA SER A 35 12.87 52.56 23.08
C SER A 35 12.47 52.35 21.58
N SER A 36 11.31 51.79 21.18
CA SER A 36 9.96 51.74 21.79
C SER A 36 8.99 50.75 21.06
N GLN A 37 7.93 50.27 21.75
CA GLN A 37 6.74 49.61 21.15
C GLN A 37 5.55 50.59 21.03
N PRO A 38 4.41 50.21 20.41
CA PRO A 38 3.33 49.63 21.24
C PRO A 38 2.44 48.52 20.61
N ARG A 39 2.24 47.44 21.41
CA ARG A 39 0.99 46.68 21.73
C ARG A 39 0.16 45.91 20.67
N ARG A 40 -0.15 44.65 21.04
CA ARG A 40 -1.22 43.73 20.53
C ARG A 40 -2.61 44.03 21.16
N PRO A 41 -3.69 43.31 20.76
CA PRO A 41 -4.07 42.01 21.35
C PRO A 41 -4.32 40.92 20.28
N SER A 42 -4.03 39.62 20.41
CA SER A 42 -4.06 38.60 21.49
C SER A 42 -5.43 37.93 21.76
N ALA A 43 -5.62 36.74 21.20
CA ALA A 43 -6.52 35.71 21.71
C ALA A 43 -5.95 34.32 21.33
N THR A 44 -5.68 33.49 22.34
CA THR A 44 -5.28 32.08 22.18
C THR A 44 -6.00 31.30 23.26
N ALA A 45 -6.85 30.34 22.87
CA ALA A 45 -7.56 29.49 23.81
C ALA A 45 -6.68 28.30 24.21
N VAL A 46 -6.67 27.99 25.51
CA VAL A 46 -5.95 26.84 26.08
C VAL A 46 -6.95 25.74 26.36
N TYR A 47 -6.72 24.53 25.82
CA TYR A 47 -7.38 23.31 26.29
C TYR A 47 -6.41 22.52 27.16
N THR A 48 -6.87 22.16 28.36
CA THR A 48 -6.04 21.49 29.38
C THR A 48 -6.24 19.97 29.30
N LEU A 49 -5.17 19.23 29.01
CA LEU A 49 -5.14 17.78 29.15
C LEU A 49 -5.01 17.40 30.63
N GLN A 50 -5.98 16.65 31.16
CA GLN A 50 -5.83 15.95 32.44
C GLN A 50 -5.50 14.47 32.18
N ALA A 51 -4.33 14.04 32.67
CA ALA A 51 -3.96 12.63 32.70
C ALA A 51 -4.43 12.00 34.03
N THR A 52 -5.00 10.79 33.96
CA THR A 52 -5.23 9.93 35.12
C THR A 52 -4.81 8.51 34.78
N GLY A 53 -3.86 7.96 35.56
CA GLY A 53 -3.30 6.63 35.37
C GLY A 53 -4.22 5.46 35.80
N PRO A 54 -3.72 4.22 35.70
CA PRO A 54 -4.55 3.02 35.76
C PRO A 54 -4.97 2.63 37.18
N LEU A 55 -6.18 2.09 37.31
CA LEU A 55 -6.71 1.52 38.54
C LEU A 55 -6.94 0.01 38.42
N SER A 56 -6.35 -0.75 39.34
CA SER A 56 -6.37 -2.22 39.34
C SER A 56 -7.76 -2.80 39.62
N LEU A 57 -8.14 -3.83 38.86
CA LEU A 57 -9.33 -4.63 39.14
C LEU A 57 -9.15 -5.49 40.41
N HIS A 58 -10.14 -5.42 41.31
CA HIS A 58 -10.27 -6.33 42.45
C HIS A 58 -11.65 -7.01 42.43
N LYS A 59 -11.63 -8.34 42.56
CA LYS A 59 -12.81 -9.21 42.60
C LYS A 59 -13.79 -8.80 43.71
N ARG A 60 -15.09 -8.77 43.42
CA ARG A 60 -16.16 -9.06 44.40
C ARG A 60 -17.42 -9.62 43.72
N ARG A 61 -18.18 -10.42 44.48
CA ARG A 61 -19.27 -11.28 43.98
C ARG A 61 -20.65 -10.59 44.11
N HIS A 62 -21.56 -11.04 43.23
CA HIS A 62 -23.04 -11.09 43.30
C HIS A 62 -23.68 -11.14 44.71
N PRO A 63 -24.93 -10.64 44.91
CA PRO A 63 -26.13 -11.38 44.45
C PRO A 63 -27.35 -10.59 43.90
N LEU A 64 -28.05 -11.28 42.98
CA LEU A 64 -29.50 -11.38 42.69
C LEU A 64 -30.50 -10.47 43.44
N SER A 65 -31.46 -9.86 42.72
CA SER A 65 -32.82 -10.44 42.52
C SER A 65 -33.83 -9.48 41.84
N ASP A 66 -34.71 -10.09 41.04
CA ASP A 66 -36.11 -9.74 40.70
C ASP A 66 -36.57 -8.29 40.45
N PHE A 67 -37.05 -8.03 39.23
CA PHE A 67 -38.21 -7.17 38.99
C PHE A 67 -39.13 -7.75 37.90
N SER A 68 -40.41 -7.94 38.24
CA SER A 68 -41.47 -8.42 37.35
C SER A 68 -42.33 -7.24 36.87
N VAL A 69 -42.76 -7.22 35.59
CA VAL A 69 -43.75 -6.24 35.11
C VAL A 69 -44.90 -6.91 34.36
N SER A 70 -46.05 -6.86 35.04
CA SER A 70 -47.45 -6.94 34.62
C SER A 70 -47.81 -7.19 33.15
N LEU A 71 -48.67 -8.21 32.96
CA LEU A 71 -49.67 -8.26 31.88
C LEU A 71 -50.69 -7.11 32.03
N ALA A 72 -51.14 -6.51 30.93
CA ALA A 72 -52.37 -5.74 30.87
C ALA A 72 -53.13 -6.11 29.59
N ALA A 73 -54.36 -6.62 29.74
CA ALA A 73 -55.18 -7.09 28.63
C ALA A 73 -55.99 -5.94 28.02
N ASN A 74 -56.35 -6.08 26.74
CA ASN A 74 -57.55 -5.44 26.22
C ASN A 74 -58.31 -6.42 25.32
N ARG A 75 -59.64 -6.43 25.45
CA ARG A 75 -60.57 -7.35 24.79
C ARG A 75 -61.63 -6.55 24.02
N ASN A 76 -62.35 -7.28 23.15
CA ASN A 76 -63.59 -6.93 22.46
C ASN A 76 -63.41 -6.30 21.06
N LEU A 77 -64.25 -6.57 20.06
CA LEU A 77 -65.09 -7.75 19.69
C LEU A 77 -65.89 -7.32 18.44
N SER A 78 -65.91 -8.10 17.35
CA SER A 78 -67.10 -8.18 16.48
C SER A 78 -67.01 -9.36 15.52
N ASN A 79 -68.13 -10.06 15.32
CA ASN A 79 -68.22 -11.29 14.53
C ASN A 79 -68.56 -11.01 13.07
N SER A 80 -68.06 -11.84 12.16
CA SER A 80 -68.83 -12.30 10.99
C SER A 80 -68.43 -13.73 10.62
N SER A 81 -69.38 -14.64 10.73
CA SER A 81 -69.26 -16.09 10.49
C SER A 81 -69.30 -16.47 9.02
N LEU A 82 -68.67 -17.60 8.64
CA LEU A 82 -69.13 -18.66 7.70
C LEU A 82 -68.11 -19.85 7.74
N PRO A 83 -68.40 -21.05 7.19
CA PRO A 83 -67.99 -22.32 7.83
C PRO A 83 -66.71 -23.00 7.29
N PHE A 84 -66.13 -23.86 8.14
CA PHE A 84 -65.06 -24.80 7.81
C PHE A 84 -65.54 -26.01 6.97
N PRO A 85 -64.73 -26.48 6.01
CA PRO A 85 -64.55 -27.90 5.74
C PRO A 85 -63.34 -28.45 6.52
N ILE A 86 -63.49 -29.64 7.11
CA ILE A 86 -62.40 -30.34 7.81
C ILE A 86 -61.56 -31.10 6.78
N HIS A 87 -60.27 -30.80 6.70
CA HIS A 87 -59.26 -31.64 6.05
C HIS A 87 -58.12 -31.94 7.04
N PRO A 88 -57.45 -33.11 6.91
CA PRO A 88 -56.63 -33.66 7.97
C PRO A 88 -55.35 -32.86 8.21
N ILE A 89 -54.93 -32.82 9.48
CA ILE A 89 -53.62 -32.28 9.90
C ILE A 89 -52.54 -33.19 9.29
N ALA A 90 -51.79 -32.66 8.33
CA ALA A 90 -50.56 -33.30 7.85
C ALA A 90 -49.55 -33.39 9.00
N SER A 91 -48.73 -34.45 9.00
CA SER A 91 -47.72 -34.63 10.04
C SER A 91 -46.70 -33.49 9.98
N ALA A 92 -46.14 -33.08 11.13
CA ALA A 92 -45.04 -32.10 11.17
C ALA A 92 -43.82 -32.53 10.32
N VAL A 93 -43.71 -33.82 10.01
CA VAL A 93 -42.72 -34.39 9.09
C VAL A 93 -42.92 -33.93 7.64
N ASP A 94 -44.17 -33.85 7.15
CA ASP A 94 -44.47 -33.50 5.75
C ASP A 94 -44.16 -32.02 5.46
N ILE A 95 -44.37 -31.14 6.44
CA ILE A 95 -44.03 -29.71 6.35
C ILE A 95 -42.50 -29.52 6.36
N LEU A 96 -41.75 -30.35 7.10
CA LEU A 96 -40.29 -30.34 7.10
C LEU A 96 -39.73 -30.76 5.74
N VAL A 97 -40.28 -31.82 5.14
CA VAL A 97 -39.85 -32.30 3.81
C VAL A 97 -40.19 -31.28 2.71
N ALA A 98 -41.32 -30.59 2.80
CA ALA A 98 -41.67 -29.51 1.86
C ALA A 98 -40.74 -28.28 1.97
N HIS A 99 -40.33 -27.89 3.18
CA HIS A 99 -39.35 -26.80 3.36
C HIS A 99 -37.94 -27.15 2.89
N MET A 100 -37.56 -28.43 2.88
CA MET A 100 -36.29 -28.87 2.30
C MET A 100 -36.31 -28.97 0.77
N ALA A 101 -37.48 -28.84 0.13
CA ALA A 101 -37.64 -28.90 -1.32
C ALA A 101 -37.78 -27.54 -2.02
N SER A 102 -37.75 -26.41 -1.28
CA SER A 102 -37.74 -25.05 -1.83
C SER A 102 -36.52 -24.22 -1.46
N ALA A 103 -35.42 -24.88 -1.06
CA ALA A 103 -34.12 -24.25 -1.18
C ALA A 103 -33.86 -24.04 -2.68
N SER A 104 -33.89 -22.77 -3.14
CA SER A 104 -33.12 -22.39 -4.33
C SER A 104 -31.74 -23.03 -4.20
N PRO A 105 -31.15 -23.59 -5.29
CA PRO A 105 -29.81 -24.15 -5.19
C PRO A 105 -28.93 -23.06 -4.59
N ALA A 106 -28.35 -23.36 -3.42
CA ALA A 106 -27.43 -22.42 -2.78
C ALA A 106 -26.40 -22.07 -3.86
N LYS A 107 -26.28 -20.78 -4.18
CA LYS A 107 -25.12 -20.33 -4.95
C LYS A 107 -23.92 -20.80 -4.13
N THR A 108 -23.22 -21.82 -4.60
CA THR A 108 -22.02 -22.30 -3.93
C THR A 108 -21.04 -21.14 -4.01
N GLY A 109 -20.90 -20.39 -2.90
CA GLY A 109 -20.09 -19.20 -2.86
C GLY A 109 -18.69 -19.57 -3.33
N ARG A 110 -18.23 -18.90 -4.38
CA ARG A 110 -16.87 -19.10 -4.88
C ARG A 110 -16.00 -18.07 -4.19
N ILE A 111 -15.00 -18.53 -3.45
CA ILE A 111 -13.95 -17.68 -2.93
C ILE A 111 -12.97 -17.35 -4.06
N LEU A 112 -12.64 -16.08 -4.16
CA LEU A 112 -11.62 -15.52 -5.00
C LEU A 112 -10.71 -14.67 -4.12
N ALA A 113 -9.80 -15.36 -3.41
CA ALA A 113 -8.93 -14.79 -2.38
C ALA A 113 -7.45 -14.82 -2.75
N LYS A 114 -6.71 -13.76 -2.40
CA LYS A 114 -5.25 -13.66 -2.53
C LYS A 114 -4.70 -12.74 -1.43
N ALA A 115 -3.56 -13.12 -0.84
CA ALA A 115 -2.85 -12.27 0.11
C ALA A 115 -2.19 -11.10 -0.62
N MET A 116 -2.22 -9.92 0.01
CA MET A 116 -1.79 -8.64 -0.56
C MET A 116 -0.49 -8.14 0.07
N ILE A 117 -0.47 -8.04 1.40
CA ILE A 117 0.65 -7.47 2.17
C ILE A 117 0.63 -7.99 3.61
N ASP A 118 1.82 -8.27 4.13
CA ASP A 118 2.08 -8.62 5.53
C ASP A 118 2.72 -7.42 6.24
N ARG A 119 2.22 -7.05 7.42
CA ARG A 119 2.73 -5.90 8.20
C ARG A 119 3.07 -6.36 9.62
N LEU A 120 4.35 -6.28 9.98
CA LEU A 120 4.85 -6.64 11.31
C LEU A 120 4.69 -5.50 12.33
N GLY A 121 4.69 -5.83 13.63
CA GLY A 121 4.94 -4.88 14.72
C GLY A 121 3.72 -4.09 15.21
N TYR A 122 2.49 -4.50 14.90
CA TYR A 122 1.27 -3.76 15.24
C TYR A 122 0.93 -3.74 16.75
N GLY A 123 1.53 -4.62 17.56
CA GLY A 123 1.35 -4.68 19.02
C GLY A 123 2.57 -5.20 19.77
N GLY A 124 3.27 -6.18 19.19
CA GLY A 124 4.54 -6.75 19.63
C GLY A 124 5.43 -7.13 18.45
N GLU A 125 6.68 -7.50 18.75
CA GLU A 125 7.73 -7.75 17.75
C GLU A 125 7.36 -8.85 16.74
N ASP A 126 6.75 -9.94 17.22
CA ASP A 126 6.27 -11.09 16.44
C ASP A 126 4.81 -10.97 15.97
N ASP A 127 4.13 -9.84 16.20
CA ASP A 127 2.76 -9.64 15.75
C ASP A 127 2.72 -9.27 14.26
N CYS A 128 1.74 -9.79 13.52
CA CYS A 128 1.57 -9.55 12.10
C CYS A 128 0.10 -9.29 11.73
N ILE A 129 -0.12 -8.39 10.77
CA ILE A 129 -1.38 -8.26 10.05
C ILE A 129 -1.15 -8.66 8.59
N THR A 130 -1.76 -9.76 8.16
CA THR A 130 -1.86 -10.11 6.73
C THR A 130 -3.15 -9.56 6.17
N SER A 131 -3.06 -8.78 5.09
CA SER A 131 -4.24 -8.28 4.37
C SER A 131 -4.54 -9.20 3.19
N ILE A 132 -5.76 -9.69 3.09
CA ILE A 132 -6.23 -10.62 2.05
C ILE A 132 -7.38 -9.97 1.30
N ARG A 133 -7.24 -9.79 -0.02
CA ARG A 133 -8.39 -9.44 -0.85
C ARG A 133 -9.20 -10.71 -1.10
N CYS A 134 -10.49 -10.71 -0.77
CA CYS A 134 -11.41 -11.80 -1.07
C CYS A 134 -12.72 -11.23 -1.63
N ASN A 135 -13.10 -11.66 -2.83
CA ASN A 135 -14.36 -11.25 -3.48
C ASN A 135 -14.56 -9.72 -3.51
N GLY A 136 -13.48 -8.96 -3.74
CA GLY A 136 -13.49 -7.49 -3.77
C GLY A 136 -13.41 -6.80 -2.40
N GLY A 137 -13.72 -7.49 -1.29
CA GLY A 137 -13.46 -7.00 0.07
C GLY A 137 -12.00 -7.22 0.50
N GLU A 138 -11.53 -6.45 1.47
CA GLU A 138 -10.20 -6.59 2.07
C GLU A 138 -10.28 -7.02 3.53
N PHE A 139 -9.64 -8.13 3.86
CA PHE A 139 -9.66 -8.77 5.18
C PHE A 139 -8.31 -8.58 5.86
N HIS A 140 -8.25 -7.81 6.93
CA HIS A 140 -7.03 -7.61 7.73
C HIS A 140 -7.01 -8.61 8.88
N ILE A 141 -6.16 -9.64 8.78
CA ILE A 141 -6.09 -10.74 9.76
C ILE A 141 -4.95 -10.46 10.75
N GLU A 142 -5.33 -10.10 11.98
CA GLU A 142 -4.45 -10.02 13.15
C GLU A 142 -3.94 -11.41 13.54
N MET A 143 -2.63 -11.54 13.70
CA MET A 143 -1.94 -12.74 14.16
C MET A 143 -0.88 -12.36 15.20
N SER A 144 -0.74 -13.19 16.23
CA SER A 144 0.23 -13.02 17.31
C SER A 144 0.54 -14.37 17.93
N PRO A 145 1.78 -14.65 18.40
CA PRO A 145 2.06 -15.82 19.24
C PRO A 145 1.18 -15.87 20.50
N PHE A 146 0.69 -14.73 21.00
CA PHE A 146 -0.21 -14.66 22.14
C PHE A 146 -1.55 -15.39 21.89
N TYR A 147 -1.99 -15.49 20.64
CA TYR A 147 -3.23 -16.17 20.25
C TYR A 147 -3.01 -17.66 19.87
N ILE A 148 -1.80 -18.20 20.07
CA ILE A 148 -1.43 -19.59 19.75
C ILE A 148 -1.24 -20.38 21.05
N CYS A 149 -2.23 -21.21 21.39
CA CYS A 149 -2.25 -22.00 22.63
C CYS A 149 -2.08 -23.50 22.34
N ASP A 150 -1.15 -24.16 23.03
CA ASP A 150 -0.90 -25.62 22.94
C ASP A 150 -0.82 -26.17 21.49
N SER A 151 -0.20 -25.40 20.58
CA SER A 151 -0.23 -25.64 19.12
C SER A 151 1.19 -25.61 18.49
N PRO A 152 2.06 -26.59 18.80
CA PRO A 152 3.47 -26.58 18.38
C PRO A 152 3.68 -26.65 16.86
N VAL A 153 2.77 -27.26 16.10
CA VAL A 153 2.89 -27.34 14.63
C VAL A 153 2.60 -25.97 14.01
N ILE A 154 1.52 -25.32 14.43
CA ILE A 154 1.16 -23.98 13.92
C ILE A 154 2.11 -22.91 14.45
N GLU A 155 2.59 -23.00 15.68
CA GLU A 155 3.63 -22.12 16.21
C GLU A 155 4.92 -22.20 15.38
N SER A 156 5.36 -23.42 15.04
CA SER A 156 6.52 -23.62 14.15
C SER A 156 6.29 -23.03 12.76
N ARG A 157 5.09 -23.22 12.19
CA ARG A 157 4.71 -22.63 10.89
C ARG A 157 4.71 -21.10 10.94
N TYR A 158 4.14 -20.52 11.99
CA TYR A 158 4.08 -19.07 12.19
C TYR A 158 5.47 -18.46 12.36
N ARG A 159 6.37 -19.08 13.13
CA ARG A 159 7.77 -18.62 13.25
C ARG A 159 8.51 -18.63 11.92
N LYS A 160 8.32 -19.66 11.09
CA LYS A 160 8.89 -19.70 9.72
C LYS A 160 8.32 -18.57 8.85
N PHE A 161 7.01 -18.34 8.91
CA PHE A 161 6.35 -17.25 8.20
C PHE A 161 6.88 -15.87 8.64
N ILE A 162 6.94 -15.58 9.94
CA ILE A 162 7.51 -14.33 10.45
C ILE A 162 8.99 -14.20 10.08
N ALA A 163 9.77 -15.28 10.13
CA ALA A 163 11.15 -15.29 9.64
C ALA A 163 11.26 -15.01 8.14
N ALA A 164 10.31 -15.45 7.31
CA ALA A 164 10.27 -15.13 5.87
C ALA A 164 9.80 -13.67 5.60
N VAL A 165 8.84 -13.15 6.37
CA VAL A 165 8.42 -11.74 6.30
C VAL A 165 9.56 -10.82 6.74
N ARG A 166 10.30 -11.18 7.81
CA ARG A 166 11.53 -10.48 8.24
C ARG A 166 12.68 -10.68 7.25
N GLY A 167 12.84 -11.89 6.71
CA GLY A 167 13.87 -12.30 5.77
C GLY A 167 13.82 -11.60 4.41
N LYS A 168 12.73 -10.87 4.12
CA LYS A 168 12.72 -9.82 3.09
C LYS A 168 13.68 -8.64 3.40
N TYR A 169 14.37 -8.65 4.55
CA TYR A 169 15.37 -7.67 4.95
C TYR A 169 16.71 -8.25 5.44
N GLU A 170 16.83 -9.55 5.73
CA GLU A 170 18.09 -10.16 6.22
C GLU A 170 18.04 -11.70 6.09
N THR A 171 18.85 -12.29 5.19
CA THR A 171 19.41 -13.65 5.33
C THR A 171 20.70 -13.81 4.52
N ASP A 172 21.83 -13.35 5.06
CA ASP A 172 23.12 -14.00 4.79
C ASP A 172 23.21 -15.23 5.69
N THR A 173 22.86 -16.39 5.16
CA THR A 173 23.25 -17.68 5.74
C THR A 173 23.57 -18.65 4.62
N GLU A 174 24.85 -18.94 4.44
CA GLU A 174 25.33 -20.03 3.58
C GLU A 174 24.79 -21.40 4.07
N GLU A 175 24.49 -22.28 3.11
CA GLU A 175 24.26 -23.72 3.27
C GLU A 175 23.20 -24.20 4.31
N SER A 176 21.95 -24.34 3.85
CA SER A 176 21.07 -25.42 4.31
C SER A 176 20.00 -25.78 3.27
N GLU A 177 19.31 -26.91 3.45
CA GLU A 177 18.13 -27.33 2.68
C GLU A 177 16.88 -26.48 3.05
N ALA A 178 17.07 -25.17 3.21
CA ALA A 178 16.03 -24.23 3.61
C ALA A 178 15.10 -23.93 2.43
N GLN A 179 13.80 -24.06 2.68
CA GLN A 179 12.72 -23.68 1.76
C GLN A 179 12.82 -22.18 1.42
N HIS A 180 12.63 -21.82 0.15
CA HIS A 180 12.76 -20.43 -0.29
C HIS A 180 11.75 -19.54 0.46
N PRO A 181 12.11 -18.30 0.88
CA PRO A 181 11.20 -17.44 1.65
C PRO A 181 9.85 -17.22 0.97
N GLU A 182 9.81 -17.12 -0.36
CA GLU A 182 8.56 -16.98 -1.12
C GLU A 182 7.68 -18.23 -1.04
N ASP A 183 8.25 -19.45 -1.11
CA ASP A 183 7.49 -20.69 -0.94
C ASP A 183 6.87 -20.78 0.47
N VAL A 184 7.62 -20.33 1.50
CA VAL A 184 7.13 -20.28 2.89
C VAL A 184 5.95 -19.30 3.02
N LEU A 185 6.02 -18.14 2.35
CA LEU A 185 4.94 -17.15 2.33
C LEU A 185 3.71 -17.69 1.60
N ASP A 186 3.86 -18.19 0.36
CA ASP A 186 2.74 -18.73 -0.43
C ASP A 186 2.08 -19.93 0.26
N GLU A 187 2.85 -20.85 0.85
CA GLU A 187 2.29 -21.95 1.65
C GLU A 187 1.56 -21.46 2.89
N PHE A 188 2.05 -20.43 3.59
CA PHE A 188 1.38 -19.87 4.75
C PHE A 188 0.09 -19.14 4.35
N HIS A 189 0.14 -18.29 3.33
CA HIS A 189 -1.01 -17.56 2.80
C HIS A 189 -2.10 -18.51 2.27
N ALA A 190 -1.73 -19.57 1.55
CA ALA A 190 -2.69 -20.58 1.07
C ALA A 190 -3.41 -21.29 2.24
N TRP A 191 -2.67 -21.62 3.31
CA TRP A 191 -3.27 -22.18 4.54
C TRP A 191 -4.15 -21.17 5.28
N LEU A 192 -3.73 -19.91 5.37
CA LEU A 192 -4.49 -18.84 6.02
C LEU A 192 -5.82 -18.57 5.29
N ILE A 193 -5.79 -18.53 3.95
CA ILE A 193 -6.98 -18.43 3.10
C ILE A 193 -7.93 -19.61 3.35
N ALA A 194 -7.41 -20.84 3.38
CA ALA A 194 -8.22 -22.05 3.65
C ALA A 194 -8.79 -22.06 5.08
N ALA A 195 -8.08 -21.50 6.06
CA ALA A 195 -8.57 -21.36 7.42
C ALA A 195 -9.73 -20.34 7.51
N PHE A 196 -9.68 -19.25 6.74
CA PHE A 196 -10.68 -18.18 6.74
C PHE A 196 -11.83 -18.35 5.74
N GLU A 197 -11.81 -19.37 4.87
CA GLU A 197 -12.89 -19.68 3.93
C GLU A 197 -14.31 -19.60 4.54
N PRO A 198 -14.61 -20.16 5.73
CA PRO A 198 -15.93 -20.03 6.34
C PRO A 198 -16.34 -18.58 6.64
N VAL A 199 -15.38 -17.73 7.05
CA VAL A 199 -15.62 -16.30 7.30
C VAL A 199 -15.82 -15.55 5.99
N PHE A 200 -15.02 -15.82 4.97
CA PHE A 200 -15.19 -15.22 3.65
C PHE A 200 -16.58 -15.54 3.05
N LEU A 201 -17.09 -16.76 3.22
CA LEU A 201 -18.43 -17.16 2.78
C LEU A 201 -19.56 -16.61 3.64
N GLU A 202 -19.34 -16.30 4.93
CA GLU A 202 -20.33 -15.61 5.76
C GLU A 202 -20.43 -14.11 5.39
N VAL A 203 -19.28 -13.49 5.10
CA VAL A 203 -19.13 -12.03 5.10
C VAL A 203 -19.11 -11.43 3.69
N ALA A 204 -18.37 -12.02 2.76
CA ALA A 204 -18.25 -11.57 1.37
C ALA A 204 -18.57 -12.70 0.35
N PRO A 205 -19.82 -13.24 0.35
CA PRO A 205 -20.18 -14.45 -0.41
C PRO A 205 -20.23 -14.29 -1.93
N ASP A 206 -20.54 -13.10 -2.44
CA ASP A 206 -20.74 -12.83 -3.86
C ASP A 206 -19.49 -12.18 -4.48
N ILE A 207 -19.00 -12.71 -5.61
CA ILE A 207 -17.95 -12.06 -6.41
C ILE A 207 -18.57 -10.87 -7.16
N PRO A 208 -18.04 -9.64 -7.04
CA PRO A 208 -18.53 -8.48 -7.79
C PRO A 208 -18.40 -8.69 -9.30
N PRO A 209 -19.31 -8.14 -10.15
CA PRO A 209 -19.25 -8.31 -11.59
C PRO A 209 -17.95 -7.84 -12.26
N SER A 210 -17.26 -6.89 -11.63
CA SER A 210 -15.92 -6.38 -11.97
C SER A 210 -14.81 -7.42 -11.75
N PHE A 211 -14.92 -8.27 -10.73
CA PHE A 211 -13.92 -9.29 -10.38
C PHE A 211 -14.29 -10.71 -10.85
N ASP A 212 -15.39 -10.89 -11.59
CA ASP A 212 -15.81 -12.19 -12.12
C ASP A 212 -14.73 -12.76 -13.08
N PRO A 213 -14.11 -13.91 -12.76
CA PRO A 213 -13.01 -14.45 -13.57
C PRO A 213 -13.38 -14.81 -15.01
N ALA A 214 -14.65 -15.15 -15.29
CA ALA A 214 -15.09 -15.43 -16.64
C ALA A 214 -15.24 -14.14 -17.46
N LYS A 215 -15.77 -13.07 -16.85
CA LYS A 215 -15.89 -11.75 -17.49
C LYS A 215 -14.56 -11.03 -17.64
N LEU A 216 -13.63 -11.20 -16.69
CA LEU A 216 -12.25 -10.73 -16.82
C LEU A 216 -11.55 -11.43 -18.00
N ALA A 217 -11.80 -12.73 -18.19
CA ALA A 217 -11.23 -13.50 -19.31
C ALA A 217 -11.85 -13.16 -20.68
N THR A 218 -13.13 -12.74 -20.75
CA THR A 218 -13.74 -12.24 -21.99
C THR A 218 -13.49 -10.76 -22.26
N GLY A 219 -13.01 -10.01 -21.26
CA GLY A 219 -12.87 -8.55 -21.32
C GLY A 219 -14.20 -7.80 -21.16
N GLU A 220 -15.24 -8.44 -20.63
CA GLU A 220 -16.52 -7.80 -20.27
C GLU A 220 -16.48 -7.11 -18.90
N ALA A 221 -15.53 -7.50 -18.04
CA ALA A 221 -15.33 -6.87 -16.74
C ALA A 221 -14.19 -5.84 -16.79
N HIS A 222 -14.46 -4.67 -16.23
CA HIS A 222 -13.51 -3.57 -16.09
C HIS A 222 -13.51 -3.12 -14.62
N PRO A 223 -12.65 -3.70 -13.77
CA PRO A 223 -12.45 -3.21 -12.42
C PRO A 223 -12.07 -1.73 -12.43
N LEU A 224 -12.65 -0.96 -11.52
CA LEU A 224 -12.36 0.46 -11.35
C LEU A 224 -11.34 0.66 -10.23
N LEU A 225 -10.47 1.66 -10.35
CA LEU A 225 -9.45 1.95 -9.35
C LEU A 225 -10.05 2.23 -7.97
N SER A 226 -11.25 2.83 -7.91
CA SER A 226 -12.03 2.99 -6.68
C SER A 226 -12.27 1.68 -5.90
N GLU A 227 -12.42 0.54 -6.60
CA GLU A 227 -12.64 -0.78 -5.97
C GLU A 227 -11.36 -1.35 -5.33
N TYR A 228 -10.18 -0.80 -5.66
CA TYR A 228 -8.89 -1.17 -5.06
C TYR A 228 -8.44 -0.20 -3.98
N LEU A 229 -8.83 1.07 -4.09
CA LEU A 229 -8.49 2.12 -3.13
C LEU A 229 -9.45 2.15 -1.93
N PHE A 230 -10.74 1.85 -2.17
CA PHE A 230 -11.79 1.87 -1.14
C PHE A 230 -12.60 0.56 -1.14
N PRO A 231 -11.94 -0.61 -0.92
CA PRO A 231 -12.66 -1.86 -0.72
C PRO A 231 -13.52 -1.78 0.55
N GLU A 232 -14.47 -2.71 0.68
CA GLU A 232 -15.11 -2.95 1.97
C GLU A 232 -14.13 -3.71 2.87
N GLU A 233 -13.87 -3.18 4.07
CA GLU A 233 -12.85 -3.69 4.98
C GLU A 233 -13.43 -4.52 6.12
N TYR A 234 -12.75 -5.61 6.42
CA TYR A 234 -13.14 -6.57 7.43
C TYR A 234 -11.98 -6.87 8.37
N ARG A 235 -12.17 -6.61 9.68
CA ARG A 235 -11.17 -6.92 10.70
C ARG A 235 -11.32 -8.36 11.15
N CYS A 236 -10.24 -9.11 11.10
CA CYS A 236 -10.18 -10.52 11.43
C CYS A 236 -9.05 -10.81 12.43
N ARG A 237 -9.15 -11.93 13.15
CA ARG A 237 -8.08 -12.45 13.99
C ARG A 237 -7.99 -13.96 13.87
N LEU A 238 -6.77 -14.48 13.81
CA LEU A 238 -6.50 -15.91 13.91
C LEU A 238 -6.23 -16.27 15.38
N GLU A 239 -7.11 -17.07 15.97
CA GLU A 239 -6.81 -17.78 17.23
C GLU A 239 -6.52 -19.25 16.94
N VAL A 240 -5.67 -19.90 17.74
CA VAL A 240 -5.22 -21.27 17.51
C VAL A 240 -5.18 -22.03 18.84
N GLU A 241 -5.82 -23.20 18.87
CA GLU A 241 -5.85 -24.07 20.05
C GLU A 241 -5.67 -25.54 19.62
N ASN A 242 -4.77 -26.29 20.26
CA ASN A 242 -4.52 -27.72 19.96
C ASN A 242 -4.24 -28.00 18.46
N ASP A 243 -3.37 -27.20 17.84
CA ASP A 243 -3.03 -27.22 16.40
C ASP A 243 -4.25 -27.07 15.45
N LYS A 244 -5.32 -26.44 15.92
CA LYS A 244 -6.50 -26.09 15.13
C LYS A 244 -6.70 -24.58 15.05
N ALA A 245 -6.87 -24.07 13.83
CA ALA A 245 -7.20 -22.67 13.57
C ALA A 245 -8.69 -22.36 13.87
N PHE A 246 -8.91 -21.18 14.46
CA PHE A 246 -10.21 -20.59 14.73
C PHE A 246 -10.21 -19.17 14.14
N PRO A 247 -10.78 -18.98 12.93
CA PRO A 247 -10.90 -17.67 12.31
C PRO A 247 -11.99 -16.86 13.02
N ILE A 248 -11.68 -15.63 13.41
CA ILE A 248 -12.62 -14.72 14.07
C ILE A 248 -12.83 -13.49 13.19
N HIS A 249 -14.08 -13.22 12.82
CA HIS A 249 -14.50 -11.92 12.28
C HIS A 249 -14.83 -10.99 13.45
N MET A 250 -14.08 -9.91 13.58
CA MET A 250 -14.28 -8.89 14.61
C MET A 250 -15.27 -7.85 14.07
N ARG A 251 -16.43 -7.75 14.73
CA ARG A 251 -17.59 -6.94 14.30
C ARG A 251 -17.61 -5.55 14.94
N ASP A 252 -16.50 -5.11 15.50
CA ASP A 252 -16.31 -3.80 16.11
C ASP A 252 -16.07 -2.71 15.04
N GLU A 253 -16.71 -1.56 15.19
CA GLU A 253 -16.54 -0.42 14.28
C GLU A 253 -15.21 0.34 14.49
N GLU A 254 -14.36 -0.12 15.42
CA GLU A 254 -13.12 0.57 15.79
C GLU A 254 -12.01 0.34 14.74
N SER A 255 -11.45 1.44 14.24
CA SER A 255 -10.33 1.51 13.29
C SER A 255 -10.50 0.71 11.98
N ARG A 256 -11.29 1.27 11.06
CA ARG A 256 -11.09 1.02 9.61
C ARG A 256 -9.67 1.45 9.19
N PHE A 257 -9.04 0.71 8.29
CA PHE A 257 -7.74 1.05 7.71
C PHE A 257 -7.92 2.18 6.68
N VAL A 258 -8.13 3.42 7.15
CA VAL A 258 -8.26 4.57 6.25
C VAL A 258 -7.03 4.63 5.33
N GLN A 259 -7.22 4.32 4.05
CA GLN A 259 -6.17 4.44 3.06
C GLN A 259 -5.71 5.90 3.05
N ALA A 260 -4.41 6.11 3.24
CA ALA A 260 -3.84 7.45 3.25
C ALA A 260 -3.84 8.03 1.85
N LEU A 261 -4.87 8.83 1.58
CA LEU A 261 -4.79 9.86 0.57
C LEU A 261 -3.72 10.86 1.01
N ASN A 262 -2.98 11.37 0.04
CA ASN A 262 -1.97 12.37 0.31
C ASN A 262 -2.57 13.75 0.09
N ASP A 263 -2.55 14.60 1.11
CA ASP A 263 -2.86 16.01 0.94
C ASP A 263 -1.80 16.68 0.06
N ILE A 264 -2.18 17.69 -0.72
CA ILE A 264 -1.26 18.58 -1.45
C ILE A 264 -1.71 20.04 -1.29
N HIS A 265 -0.77 20.98 -1.40
CA HIS A 265 -1.11 22.40 -1.25
C HIS A 265 -2.14 22.86 -2.32
N PRO A 266 -3.23 23.57 -1.95
CA PRO A 266 -4.29 23.93 -2.90
C PRO A 266 -3.82 24.74 -4.11
N GLU A 267 -2.78 25.58 -3.94
CA GLU A 267 -2.18 26.35 -5.03
C GLU A 267 -1.47 25.46 -6.05
N LEU A 268 -0.75 24.43 -5.59
CA LEU A 268 -0.11 23.43 -6.45
C LEU A 268 -1.17 22.62 -7.22
N ALA A 269 -2.23 22.20 -6.53
CA ALA A 269 -3.37 21.51 -7.16
C ALA A 269 -4.07 22.39 -8.23
N GLN A 270 -4.24 23.68 -7.95
CA GLN A 270 -4.82 24.64 -8.90
C GLN A 270 -3.91 24.87 -10.12
N GLU A 271 -2.59 24.88 -9.93
CA GLU A 271 -1.65 25.05 -11.03
C GLU A 271 -1.57 23.80 -11.91
N LEU A 272 -1.47 22.60 -11.31
CA LEU A 272 -1.45 21.32 -12.04
C LEU A 272 -2.68 21.12 -12.93
N ARG A 273 -3.87 21.55 -12.49
CA ARG A 273 -5.12 21.52 -13.28
C ARG A 273 -5.08 22.31 -14.60
N GLN A 274 -4.11 23.21 -14.77
CA GLN A 274 -3.92 23.94 -16.03
C GLN A 274 -3.20 23.10 -17.10
N TYR A 275 -2.53 22.02 -16.70
CA TYR A 275 -1.69 21.19 -17.56
C TYR A 275 -2.19 19.74 -17.69
N VAL A 276 -2.83 19.19 -16.65
CA VAL A 276 -3.29 17.79 -16.63
C VAL A 276 -4.69 17.64 -16.04
N LYS A 277 -5.43 16.63 -16.52
CA LYS A 277 -6.77 16.31 -16.04
C LYS A 277 -6.72 15.59 -14.69
N PHE A 278 -7.63 15.96 -13.81
CA PHE A 278 -7.85 15.27 -12.52
C PHE A 278 -8.97 14.25 -12.72
N PHE A 279 -8.77 13.04 -12.19
CA PHE A 279 -9.68 11.91 -12.32
C PHE A 279 -10.18 11.47 -10.94
N ASP A 280 -11.49 11.31 -10.83
CA ASP A 280 -12.09 10.54 -9.74
C ASP A 280 -11.66 9.05 -9.89
N PRO A 281 -11.31 8.34 -8.81
CA PRO A 281 -10.96 6.91 -8.86
C PRO A 281 -11.98 6.00 -9.57
N SER A 282 -13.27 6.35 -9.58
CA SER A 282 -14.32 5.61 -10.30
C SER A 282 -14.34 5.86 -11.81
N ALA A 283 -13.60 6.87 -12.31
CA ALA A 283 -13.42 7.13 -13.73
C ALA A 283 -12.12 6.52 -14.31
N VAL A 284 -11.40 5.73 -13.51
CA VAL A 284 -10.12 5.11 -13.87
C VAL A 284 -10.30 3.59 -13.91
N GLU A 285 -10.16 2.99 -15.08
CA GLU A 285 -10.25 1.53 -15.26
C GLU A 285 -8.91 0.85 -15.04
N VAL A 286 -8.91 -0.35 -14.47
CA VAL A 286 -7.71 -1.16 -14.25
C VAL A 286 -7.44 -2.07 -15.47
N SER A 287 -6.18 -2.13 -15.89
CA SER A 287 -5.71 -2.97 -17.00
C SER A 287 -4.65 -3.97 -16.56
N PHE A 288 -5.01 -5.25 -16.49
CA PHE A 288 -4.10 -6.34 -16.18
C PHE A 288 -3.57 -7.02 -17.45
N ARG A 289 -2.39 -7.66 -17.37
CA ARG A 289 -1.87 -8.55 -18.43
C ARG A 289 -2.53 -9.93 -18.36
N ASN A 290 -2.73 -10.45 -17.14
CA ASN A 290 -3.38 -11.72 -16.84
C ASN A 290 -4.56 -11.46 -15.87
N PRO A 291 -5.74 -12.10 -16.03
CA PRO A 291 -6.89 -11.92 -15.12
C PRO A 291 -6.58 -12.19 -13.64
N GLU A 292 -5.60 -13.06 -13.34
CA GLU A 292 -5.18 -13.37 -11.96
C GLU A 292 -4.55 -12.17 -11.23
N HIS A 293 -3.85 -11.27 -11.97
CA HIS A 293 -3.25 -10.06 -11.41
C HIS A 293 -4.28 -9.01 -11.00
N ALA A 294 -5.54 -9.14 -11.44
CA ALA A 294 -6.61 -8.25 -11.03
C ALA A 294 -6.92 -8.36 -9.52
N LEU A 295 -6.40 -9.39 -8.84
CA LEU A 295 -6.70 -9.68 -7.43
C LEU A 295 -5.50 -9.47 -6.51
N SER A 296 -4.29 -9.78 -6.98
CA SER A 296 -3.08 -9.93 -6.17
C SER A 296 -2.33 -8.64 -5.85
N ASP A 297 -2.42 -7.63 -6.72
CA ASP A 297 -1.54 -6.46 -6.69
C ASP A 297 -2.36 -5.17 -6.54
N MET A 298 -1.72 -4.09 -6.08
CA MET A 298 -2.23 -2.73 -6.28
C MET A 298 -2.05 -2.38 -7.78
N PRO A 299 -3.10 -1.94 -8.49
CA PRO A 299 -3.05 -1.84 -9.95
C PRO A 299 -2.17 -0.68 -10.43
N THR A 300 -0.98 -0.99 -10.92
CA THR A 300 -0.04 -0.02 -11.52
C THR A 300 -0.35 0.32 -12.99
N ARG A 301 -1.31 -0.38 -13.60
CA ARG A 301 -1.68 -0.24 -15.02
C ARG A 301 -3.15 0.14 -15.13
N VAL A 302 -3.42 1.31 -15.69
CA VAL A 302 -4.78 1.87 -15.75
C VAL A 302 -5.10 2.52 -17.09
N LEU A 303 -6.38 2.58 -17.43
CA LEU A 303 -6.94 3.15 -18.65
C LEU A 303 -7.80 4.36 -18.30
N VAL A 304 -7.49 5.50 -18.94
CA VAL A 304 -8.17 6.78 -18.71
C VAL A 304 -8.45 7.54 -20.00
N GLU A 305 -9.53 8.32 -20.03
CA GLU A 305 -9.88 9.17 -21.16
C GLU A 305 -9.31 10.60 -20.95
N LEU A 306 -8.19 10.88 -21.62
CA LEU A 306 -7.41 12.11 -21.41
C LEU A 306 -7.97 13.34 -22.12
N ASP A 307 -8.62 13.16 -23.28
CA ASP A 307 -8.95 14.22 -24.24
C ASP A 307 -10.44 14.25 -24.65
N ASP A 308 -11.30 13.61 -23.86
CA ASP A 308 -12.77 13.52 -24.04
C ASP A 308 -13.20 12.99 -25.43
N SER A 309 -12.32 12.20 -26.08
CA SER A 309 -12.52 11.63 -27.41
C SER A 309 -13.26 10.29 -27.43
N GLY A 310 -13.57 9.71 -26.26
CA GLY A 310 -13.94 8.32 -26.07
C GLY A 310 -12.77 7.33 -26.13
N GLN A 311 -11.54 7.78 -26.44
CA GLN A 311 -10.36 6.90 -26.52
C GLN A 311 -9.63 6.82 -25.18
N LYS A 312 -9.56 5.61 -24.63
CA LYS A 312 -8.77 5.31 -23.43
C LYS A 312 -7.28 5.25 -23.76
N THR A 313 -6.48 5.96 -22.96
CA THR A 313 -5.03 5.92 -22.94
C THR A 313 -4.55 5.03 -21.80
N LEU A 314 -3.56 4.18 -22.05
CA LEU A 314 -2.90 3.38 -21.01
C LEU A 314 -1.88 4.25 -20.27
N CYS A 315 -2.01 4.30 -18.94
CA CYS A 315 -1.14 5.03 -18.03
C CYS A 315 -0.56 4.09 -16.96
N PHE A 316 0.60 4.48 -16.44
CA PHE A 316 1.15 3.91 -15.22
C PHE A 316 0.57 4.67 -14.02
N PHE A 317 0.06 3.95 -13.01
CA PHE A 317 -0.44 4.55 -11.77
C PHE A 317 0.62 4.44 -10.68
N LYS A 318 1.15 5.59 -10.22
CA LYS A 318 2.10 5.69 -9.10
C LYS A 318 1.36 6.11 -7.83
N THR A 319 1.29 5.21 -6.86
CA THR A 319 0.83 5.49 -5.48
C THR A 319 1.99 5.94 -4.60
N PHE A 320 1.70 6.59 -3.48
CA PHE A 320 2.70 6.99 -2.48
C PHE A 320 2.37 6.35 -1.13
N ALA A 321 3.41 6.00 -0.37
CA ALA A 321 3.25 5.40 0.95
C ALA A 321 2.71 6.42 1.98
N LEU A 322 2.08 5.89 3.03
CA LEU A 322 1.72 6.62 4.26
C LEU A 322 2.88 7.51 4.73
N GLY A 323 2.71 8.83 4.68
CA GLY A 323 3.73 9.80 5.13
C GLY A 323 4.75 10.23 4.07
N GLY A 324 4.66 9.73 2.83
CA GLY A 324 5.53 10.10 1.69
C GLY A 324 5.31 11.51 1.12
N TYR A 325 4.78 12.44 1.91
CA TYR A 325 4.35 13.78 1.49
C TYR A 325 5.45 14.56 0.73
N LEU A 326 6.68 14.54 1.25
CA LEU A 326 7.83 15.24 0.63
C LEU A 326 8.23 14.63 -0.72
N SER A 327 8.18 13.30 -0.85
CA SER A 327 8.46 12.58 -2.10
C SER A 327 7.44 12.95 -3.18
N LEU A 328 6.16 12.97 -2.80
CA LEU A 328 5.06 13.37 -3.66
C LEU A 328 5.12 14.83 -4.12
N GLU A 329 5.37 15.79 -3.21
CA GLU A 329 5.47 17.21 -3.59
C GLU A 329 6.63 17.43 -4.56
N ASN A 330 7.81 16.86 -4.28
CA ASN A 330 8.97 16.96 -5.17
C ASN A 330 8.63 16.45 -6.58
N GLU A 331 8.00 15.28 -6.70
CA GLU A 331 7.68 14.68 -8.00
C GLU A 331 6.60 15.47 -8.76
N LEU A 332 5.59 15.97 -8.05
CA LEU A 332 4.58 16.87 -8.62
C LEU A 332 5.20 18.16 -9.13
N GLU A 333 6.08 18.81 -8.36
CA GLU A 333 6.78 20.00 -8.82
C GLU A 333 7.71 19.72 -10.00
N ALA A 334 8.44 18.60 -9.99
CA ALA A 334 9.31 18.22 -11.08
C ALA A 334 8.52 17.95 -12.38
N HIS A 335 7.41 17.21 -12.29
CA HIS A 335 6.50 17.04 -13.42
C HIS A 335 5.83 18.35 -13.85
N LEU A 336 5.54 19.28 -12.94
CA LEU A 336 5.03 20.61 -13.29
C LEU A 336 6.07 21.46 -14.02
N ARG A 337 7.35 21.42 -13.63
CA ARG A 337 8.47 22.01 -14.38
C ARG A 337 8.54 21.41 -15.78
N VAL A 338 8.41 20.08 -15.91
CA VAL A 338 8.35 19.38 -17.20
C VAL A 338 7.17 19.87 -18.05
N CYS A 339 5.96 19.99 -17.49
CA CYS A 339 4.76 20.49 -18.20
C CYS A 339 4.88 21.95 -18.66
N LYS A 340 5.61 22.79 -17.92
CA LYS A 340 5.88 24.21 -18.25
C LYS A 340 7.03 24.40 -19.26
N SER A 341 7.86 23.39 -19.46
CA SER A 341 9.10 23.49 -20.23
C SER A 341 8.88 23.42 -21.75
N THR A 342 9.94 23.73 -22.50
CA THR A 342 10.02 23.48 -23.95
C THR A 342 10.56 22.09 -24.31
N LEU A 343 10.58 21.15 -23.36
CA LEU A 343 11.10 19.79 -23.57
C LEU A 343 10.24 19.06 -24.61
N ALA A 344 10.88 18.57 -25.69
CA ALA A 344 10.20 17.88 -26.77
C ALA A 344 9.36 16.69 -26.26
N TYR A 345 8.16 16.48 -26.82
CA TYR A 345 7.27 15.40 -26.38
C TYR A 345 7.93 14.03 -26.54
N GLU A 346 8.80 13.89 -27.55
CA GLU A 346 9.60 12.73 -27.93
C GLU A 346 10.83 12.46 -27.01
N ALA A 347 11.11 13.34 -26.04
CA ALA A 347 12.14 13.07 -25.04
C ALA A 347 11.75 11.83 -24.22
N ARG A 348 12.72 10.94 -23.96
CA ARG A 348 12.50 9.60 -23.37
C ARG A 348 12.37 9.69 -21.86
N VAL A 349 11.30 10.34 -21.41
CA VAL A 349 10.99 10.56 -19.99
C VAL A 349 9.55 10.17 -19.69
N THR A 350 9.30 9.68 -18.48
CA THR A 350 7.92 9.62 -17.96
C THR A 350 7.34 11.03 -17.87
N ARG A 351 6.07 11.17 -18.25
CA ARG A 351 5.33 12.44 -18.20
C ARG A 351 4.08 12.26 -17.38
N LEU A 352 3.75 13.24 -16.56
CA LEU A 352 2.45 13.33 -15.92
C LEU A 352 1.37 13.50 -17.00
N ARG A 353 0.38 12.61 -16.98
CA ARG A 353 -0.77 12.54 -17.90
C ARG A 353 -2.06 12.98 -17.21
N GLY A 354 -2.13 12.78 -15.90
CA GLY A 354 -3.27 13.08 -15.06
C GLY A 354 -2.95 12.82 -13.59
N ILE A 355 -3.86 13.22 -12.72
CA ILE A 355 -3.77 12.97 -11.27
C ILE A 355 -5.06 12.29 -10.83
N VAL A 356 -4.96 11.25 -10.01
CA VAL A 356 -6.12 10.61 -9.39
C VAL A 356 -6.38 11.30 -8.06
N ALA A 357 -7.56 11.89 -7.90
CA ALA A 357 -7.92 12.71 -6.73
C ALA A 357 -9.33 12.37 -6.25
N VAL A 358 -9.50 12.34 -4.92
CA VAL A 358 -10.82 12.12 -4.29
C VAL A 358 -11.53 13.46 -4.08
N ASP A 359 -10.79 14.54 -3.87
CA ASP A 359 -11.32 15.91 -3.82
C ASP A 359 -10.24 16.98 -4.11
N ASP A 360 -10.57 18.25 -3.85
CA ASP A 360 -9.72 19.43 -4.02
C ASP A 360 -8.60 19.54 -2.95
N GLY A 361 -7.79 18.50 -2.84
CA GLY A 361 -6.61 18.47 -1.97
C GLY A 361 -6.07 17.06 -1.74
N ARG A 362 -6.94 16.04 -1.73
CA ARG A 362 -6.55 14.66 -1.42
C ARG A 362 -6.36 13.82 -2.67
N ILE A 363 -5.11 13.48 -2.96
CA ILE A 363 -4.72 12.69 -4.13
C ILE A 363 -4.36 11.25 -3.76
N ALA A 364 -4.80 10.32 -4.61
CA ALA A 364 -4.53 8.89 -4.49
C ALA A 364 -3.25 8.47 -5.25
N GLY A 365 -2.87 9.21 -6.29
CA GLY A 365 -1.64 8.94 -7.05
C GLY A 365 -1.55 9.67 -8.38
N LEU A 366 -0.43 9.46 -9.08
CA LEU A 366 -0.15 10.07 -10.38
C LEU A 366 -0.44 9.09 -11.53
N LEU A 367 -0.92 9.63 -12.65
CA LEU A 367 -1.01 8.91 -13.92
C LEU A 367 0.17 9.34 -14.79
N LEU A 368 1.15 8.46 -14.96
CA LEU A 368 2.35 8.69 -15.76
C LEU A 368 2.25 8.01 -17.13
N THR A 369 3.08 8.42 -18.08
CA THR A 369 3.28 7.70 -19.36
C THR A 369 3.54 6.22 -19.10
N TYR A 370 2.70 5.33 -19.62
CA TYR A 370 2.98 3.90 -19.56
C TYR A 370 4.09 3.52 -20.54
N ILE A 371 5.19 2.98 -20.03
CA ILE A 371 6.26 2.39 -20.84
C ILE A 371 5.99 0.90 -20.98
N ASP A 372 5.80 0.42 -22.22
CA ASP A 372 5.65 -1.00 -22.49
C ASP A 372 7.02 -1.67 -22.49
N HIS A 373 7.47 -1.98 -21.28
CA HIS A 373 8.78 -2.49 -20.92
C HIS A 373 9.07 -3.90 -21.48
N ARG A 374 10.35 -4.23 -21.63
CA ARG A 374 10.79 -5.62 -21.93
C ARG A 374 10.44 -6.57 -20.77
N ARG A 375 10.44 -7.89 -21.01
CA ARG A 375 10.06 -8.87 -19.97
C ARG A 375 11.16 -9.09 -18.93
N GLU A 376 12.40 -8.91 -19.34
CA GLU A 376 13.60 -9.12 -18.54
C GLU A 376 13.73 -7.98 -17.50
N ASN A 377 13.75 -8.36 -16.22
CA ASN A 377 13.88 -7.49 -15.03
C ASN A 377 12.76 -6.44 -14.90
N ASP A 378 11.54 -6.76 -15.35
CA ASP A 378 10.45 -5.80 -15.55
C ASP A 378 10.89 -4.54 -16.36
N GLY A 379 11.92 -4.72 -17.19
CA GLY A 379 12.58 -3.69 -17.97
C GLY A 379 13.44 -2.70 -17.21
N LEU A 380 13.62 -2.81 -15.90
CA LEU A 380 14.55 -1.95 -15.17
C LEU A 380 16.01 -2.23 -15.58
N LEU A 381 16.86 -1.21 -15.50
CA LEU A 381 18.30 -1.31 -15.72
C LEU A 381 19.04 -1.60 -14.40
N PHE A 382 18.58 -2.62 -13.69
CA PHE A 382 19.17 -3.12 -12.44
C PHE A 382 19.29 -4.65 -12.51
N GLU A 383 20.06 -5.27 -11.62
CA GLU A 383 20.35 -6.72 -11.52
C GLU A 383 21.25 -7.34 -12.62
N ASP A 384 21.63 -8.60 -12.40
CA ASP A 384 22.77 -9.34 -12.99
C ASP A 384 22.69 -9.59 -14.52
N HIS A 385 21.59 -9.19 -15.15
CA HIS A 385 21.34 -9.41 -16.58
C HIS A 385 22.16 -8.52 -17.52
N LEU A 386 22.97 -7.58 -17.00
CA LEU A 386 23.96 -6.88 -17.80
C LEU A 386 24.93 -7.84 -18.47
N LEU A 387 25.44 -8.87 -17.78
CA LEU A 387 26.43 -9.82 -18.33
C LEU A 387 25.96 -10.44 -19.65
N TYR A 388 24.67 -10.80 -19.74
CA TYR A 388 24.04 -11.41 -20.93
C TYR A 388 23.55 -10.39 -21.97
N THR A 389 23.60 -9.08 -21.66
CA THR A 389 23.18 -8.02 -22.57
C THR A 389 24.28 -7.69 -23.60
N PRO A 390 24.00 -7.69 -24.93
CA PRO A 390 25.00 -7.36 -25.94
C PRO A 390 25.59 -5.95 -25.80
N ILE A 391 26.92 -5.81 -25.91
CA ILE A 391 27.65 -4.54 -25.79
C ILE A 391 27.06 -3.41 -26.68
N PRO A 392 26.69 -3.61 -27.96
CA PRO A 392 26.09 -2.56 -28.78
C PRO A 392 24.77 -2.02 -28.22
N LEU A 393 24.05 -2.84 -27.44
CA LEU A 393 22.79 -2.46 -26.82
C LEU A 393 23.04 -1.63 -25.55
N ARG A 394 24.00 -2.04 -24.71
CA ARG A 394 24.48 -1.25 -23.57
C ARG A 394 24.96 0.14 -24.02
N GLN A 395 25.71 0.20 -25.12
CA GLN A 395 26.18 1.45 -25.75
C GLN A 395 25.02 2.33 -26.25
N ARG A 396 23.96 1.74 -26.83
CA ARG A 396 22.73 2.47 -27.23
C ARG A 396 22.05 3.11 -26.01
N TRP A 397 21.87 2.36 -24.93
CA TRP A 397 21.25 2.89 -23.71
C TRP A 397 22.10 4.00 -23.08
N ALA A 398 23.41 3.78 -22.93
CA ALA A 398 24.36 4.78 -22.45
C ALA A 398 24.32 6.08 -23.28
N LYS A 399 24.11 5.99 -24.60
CA LYS A 399 23.92 7.15 -25.47
C LYS A 399 22.59 7.86 -25.19
N GLN A 400 21.48 7.10 -25.13
CA GLN A 400 20.14 7.64 -24.94
C GLN A 400 19.93 8.32 -23.58
N ILE A 401 20.52 7.76 -22.52
CA ILE A 401 20.50 8.34 -21.18
C ILE A 401 21.18 9.71 -21.19
N ARG A 402 22.41 9.80 -21.74
CA ARG A 402 23.12 11.09 -21.90
C ARG A 402 22.31 12.10 -22.72
N GLU A 403 21.84 11.71 -23.91
CA GLU A 403 21.06 12.59 -24.79
C GLU A 403 19.77 13.08 -24.12
N THR A 404 19.14 12.28 -23.26
CA THR A 404 17.91 12.65 -22.55
C THR A 404 18.19 13.56 -21.36
N VAL A 405 19.27 13.34 -20.60
CA VAL A 405 19.69 14.26 -19.53
C VAL A 405 20.16 15.61 -20.10
N GLU A 406 20.87 15.64 -21.21
CA GLU A 406 21.19 16.89 -21.91
C GLU A 406 19.91 17.64 -22.33
N GLN A 407 18.88 16.94 -22.84
CA GLN A 407 17.59 17.55 -23.19
C GLN A 407 16.88 18.14 -21.97
N LEU A 408 16.88 17.43 -20.83
CA LEU A 408 16.33 17.94 -19.56
C LEU A 408 17.07 19.19 -19.10
N HIS A 409 18.41 19.16 -19.08
CA HIS A 409 19.24 20.26 -18.59
C HIS A 409 19.13 21.52 -19.45
N ASN A 410 19.01 21.34 -20.77
CA ASN A 410 18.75 22.43 -21.73
C ASN A 410 17.35 23.05 -21.57
N ALA A 411 16.38 22.29 -21.05
CA ALA A 411 15.04 22.76 -20.70
C ALA A 411 14.91 23.25 -19.23
N ASP A 412 16.05 23.40 -18.54
CA ASP A 412 16.18 23.77 -17.13
C ASP A 412 15.50 22.82 -16.12
N ILE A 413 15.40 21.54 -16.48
CA ILE A 413 14.90 20.47 -15.63
C ILE A 413 16.09 19.66 -15.08
N VAL A 414 15.97 19.23 -13.83
CA VAL A 414 16.87 18.28 -13.16
C VAL A 414 16.13 16.94 -13.05
N TRP A 415 16.85 15.83 -13.20
CA TRP A 415 16.29 14.48 -13.00
C TRP A 415 16.24 14.12 -11.51
N GLY A 416 17.32 14.39 -10.77
CA GLY A 416 17.32 14.54 -9.31
C GLY A 416 17.78 13.32 -8.52
N ASP A 417 17.49 12.11 -9.00
CA ASP A 417 17.99 10.83 -8.47
C ASP A 417 18.51 9.96 -9.63
N ALA A 418 19.62 10.39 -10.23
CA ALA A 418 20.21 9.73 -11.40
C ALA A 418 20.89 8.40 -11.03
N LYS A 419 20.16 7.30 -11.15
CA LYS A 419 20.62 5.93 -10.89
C LYS A 419 20.08 4.93 -11.92
N ALA A 420 20.67 3.75 -12.01
CA ALA A 420 20.28 2.76 -13.02
C ALA A 420 18.88 2.17 -12.77
N GLU A 421 18.46 2.04 -11.51
CA GLU A 421 17.07 1.67 -11.12
C GLU A 421 16.01 2.62 -11.72
N ASN A 422 16.35 3.90 -11.91
CA ASN A 422 15.47 4.92 -12.49
C ASN A 422 15.55 4.95 -14.04
N VAL A 423 16.11 3.93 -14.68
CA VAL A 423 16.11 3.76 -16.14
C VAL A 423 15.29 2.52 -16.52
N MET A 424 14.27 2.73 -17.34
CA MET A 424 13.42 1.66 -17.88
C MET A 424 13.68 1.43 -19.37
N ILE A 425 13.85 0.16 -19.74
CA ILE A 425 14.09 -0.33 -21.09
C ILE A 425 12.75 -0.80 -21.69
N ASP A 426 12.33 -0.13 -22.77
CA ASP A 426 11.10 -0.49 -23.48
C ASP A 426 11.26 -1.78 -24.31
N LYS A 427 10.15 -2.31 -24.84
CA LYS A 427 10.14 -3.49 -25.73
C LYS A 427 10.91 -3.32 -27.04
N ASN A 428 11.23 -2.09 -27.45
CA ASN A 428 12.07 -1.78 -28.62
C ASN A 428 13.57 -1.70 -28.25
N ASN A 429 13.87 -1.94 -26.97
CA ASN A 429 15.15 -1.76 -26.30
C ASN A 429 15.67 -0.32 -26.37
N ASP A 430 14.77 0.66 -26.23
CA ASP A 430 15.09 2.07 -25.98
C ASP A 430 15.04 2.37 -24.48
N ALA A 431 16.06 3.08 -23.98
CA ALA A 431 16.14 3.50 -22.57
C ALA A 431 15.34 4.80 -22.34
N SER A 432 14.51 4.81 -21.31
CA SER A 432 13.73 5.97 -20.86
C SER A 432 13.98 6.25 -19.38
N LEU A 433 14.06 7.52 -19.02
CA LEU A 433 14.23 7.96 -17.64
C LEU A 433 12.87 7.98 -16.93
N ILE A 434 12.84 7.37 -15.75
CA ILE A 434 11.69 7.35 -14.85
C ILE A 434 12.08 8.03 -13.52
N ASP A 435 11.07 8.27 -12.69
CA ASP A 435 11.16 8.86 -11.35
C ASP A 435 11.77 10.27 -11.28
N PHE A 436 10.96 11.23 -10.83
CA PHE A 436 11.36 12.63 -10.67
C PHE A 436 11.11 13.14 -9.24
N GLY A 437 10.84 12.26 -8.27
CA GLY A 437 10.70 12.63 -6.84
C GLY A 437 12.02 13.10 -6.20
N GLY A 438 13.14 12.88 -6.88
CA GLY A 438 14.47 13.16 -6.37
C GLY A 438 14.83 12.25 -5.20
N GLY A 439 15.72 12.73 -4.33
CA GLY A 439 16.23 11.96 -3.20
C GLY A 439 17.75 11.86 -3.24
N TYR A 440 18.29 10.95 -2.44
CA TYR A 440 19.72 10.67 -2.37
C TYR A 440 19.95 9.17 -2.25
N THR A 441 20.45 8.56 -3.32
CA THR A 441 20.88 7.16 -3.31
C THR A 441 22.40 7.08 -3.13
N LYS A 442 22.86 6.71 -1.92
CA LYS A 442 24.28 6.54 -1.58
C LYS A 442 24.97 5.65 -2.62
N GLY A 443 26.14 6.08 -3.09
CA GLY A 443 26.92 5.38 -4.10
C GLY A 443 26.65 5.84 -5.54
N TRP A 444 25.47 6.40 -5.85
CA TRP A 444 25.16 6.94 -7.20
C TRP A 444 25.58 8.40 -7.37
N VAL A 445 25.26 9.26 -6.41
CA VAL A 445 25.61 10.69 -6.42
C VAL A 445 26.33 11.05 -5.12
N ASP A 446 27.07 12.15 -5.07
CA ASP A 446 27.58 12.72 -3.81
C ASP A 446 26.46 13.50 -3.10
N GLU A 447 26.40 13.46 -1.77
CA GLU A 447 25.26 14.02 -0.99
C GLU A 447 25.08 15.54 -1.22
N ASP A 448 26.18 16.27 -1.40
CA ASP A 448 26.19 17.70 -1.70
C ASP A 448 25.72 18.06 -3.12
N LYS A 449 25.55 17.07 -4.00
CA LYS A 449 25.13 17.21 -5.40
C LYS A 449 23.74 16.63 -5.69
N ALA A 450 23.12 15.96 -4.73
CA ALA A 450 21.78 15.41 -4.85
C ALA A 450 20.76 16.49 -5.29
N GLY A 451 19.84 16.16 -6.20
CA GLY A 451 18.87 17.14 -6.71
C GLY A 451 19.47 18.27 -7.58
N THR A 452 20.68 18.11 -8.15
CA THR A 452 21.31 19.12 -9.02
C THR A 452 21.69 18.57 -10.40
N LYS A 453 21.89 19.47 -11.38
CA LYS A 453 22.43 19.11 -12.70
C LYS A 453 23.83 18.48 -12.63
N GLU A 454 24.65 18.88 -11.66
CA GLU A 454 25.97 18.24 -11.46
C GLU A 454 25.81 16.80 -10.96
N GLY A 455 24.87 16.58 -10.03
CA GLY A 455 24.51 15.25 -9.53
C GLY A 455 23.97 14.34 -10.63
N ASP A 456 23.10 14.86 -11.51
CA ASP A 456 22.62 14.13 -12.67
C ASP A 456 23.78 13.67 -13.59
N LEU A 457 24.72 14.55 -13.90
CA LEU A 457 25.89 14.22 -14.73
C LEU A 457 26.80 13.19 -14.05
N GLN A 458 26.95 13.26 -12.73
CA GLN A 458 27.69 12.26 -11.95
C GLN A 458 26.99 10.89 -11.98
N GLY A 459 25.68 10.85 -11.73
CA GLY A 459 24.88 9.62 -11.80
C GLY A 459 24.93 8.98 -13.18
N VAL A 460 24.78 9.78 -14.24
CA VAL A 460 24.94 9.34 -15.64
C VAL A 460 26.34 8.76 -15.89
N ALA A 461 27.41 9.34 -15.34
CA ALA A 461 28.75 8.78 -15.47
C ALA A 461 28.87 7.39 -14.84
N LYS A 462 28.28 7.17 -13.65
CA LYS A 462 28.27 5.86 -13.00
C LYS A 462 27.36 4.84 -13.71
N ILE A 463 26.21 5.26 -14.24
CA ILE A 463 25.36 4.39 -15.07
C ILE A 463 26.12 3.95 -16.34
N VAL A 464 26.89 4.86 -16.96
CA VAL A 464 27.75 4.55 -18.11
C VAL A 464 28.85 3.55 -17.76
N GLU A 465 29.49 3.71 -16.61
CA GLU A 465 30.51 2.79 -16.09
C GLU A 465 29.92 1.41 -15.84
N TYR A 466 28.80 1.34 -15.11
CA TYR A 466 28.00 0.13 -14.88
C TYR A 466 27.64 -0.59 -16.20
N LEU A 467 27.14 0.14 -17.20
CA LEU A 467 26.83 -0.39 -18.53
C LEU A 467 28.05 -0.87 -19.32
N SER A 468 29.25 -0.37 -18.99
CA SER A 468 30.50 -0.67 -19.69
C SER A 468 31.32 -1.76 -19.00
N ASN A 469 30.97 -2.15 -17.79
CA ASN A 469 31.66 -3.22 -17.07
C ASN A 469 31.31 -4.61 -17.66
N GLU A 470 32.33 -5.35 -18.08
CA GLU A 470 32.22 -6.74 -18.56
C GLU A 470 32.37 -7.75 -17.41
N GLU A 471 32.91 -7.31 -16.26
CA GLU A 471 33.25 -8.08 -15.06
C GLU A 471 32.42 -7.64 -13.84
N TYR A 472 31.17 -7.18 -14.03
CA TYR A 472 30.35 -6.66 -12.92
C TYR A 472 30.05 -7.76 -11.89
N GLU A 473 30.82 -7.80 -10.82
CA GLU A 473 30.43 -8.41 -9.55
C GLU A 473 29.34 -7.54 -8.89
N PRO A 474 28.28 -8.14 -8.33
CA PRO A 474 27.19 -7.40 -7.71
C PRO A 474 27.69 -6.52 -6.57
N TYR A 475 27.03 -5.38 -6.37
CA TYR A 475 27.38 -4.37 -5.38
C TYR A 475 27.55 -5.03 -3.99
N PRO A 476 28.75 -5.01 -3.37
CA PRO A 476 28.85 -5.41 -1.98
C PRO A 476 28.05 -4.39 -1.15
N TYR A 477 27.12 -4.90 -0.33
CA TYR A 477 26.62 -4.10 0.79
C TYR A 477 27.83 -3.67 1.62
N SER A 478 27.78 -2.44 2.16
CA SER A 478 28.96 -1.88 2.82
C SER A 478 29.20 -2.55 4.17
N ASP A 479 30.01 -3.61 4.16
CA ASP A 479 30.85 -4.03 5.27
C ASP A 479 31.78 -2.86 5.62
N SER A 480 31.28 -1.94 6.45
CA SER A 480 32.09 -0.86 7.00
C SER A 480 32.78 -1.34 8.28
N ASP A 481 34.04 -1.76 8.10
CA ASP A 481 35.11 -1.72 9.09
C ASP A 481 34.76 -2.15 10.53
N TRP A 482 34.90 -3.46 10.80
CA TRP A 482 35.39 -3.90 12.11
C TRP A 482 36.71 -4.65 11.92
N ASP A 483 37.79 -3.94 12.24
CA ASP A 483 39.20 -4.27 12.04
C ASP A 483 39.59 -5.75 12.09
N GLU A 484 40.44 -6.15 11.15
CA GLU A 484 41.38 -7.26 11.36
C GLU A 484 42.17 -7.03 12.66
N ASN A 485 42.00 -7.86 13.69
CA ASN A 485 43.05 -8.15 14.67
C ASN A 485 42.74 -9.38 15.55
N VAL A 486 43.57 -10.42 15.37
CA VAL A 486 43.76 -11.65 16.20
C VAL A 486 42.80 -12.81 15.98
#